data_AF-I3CQM3-F1
#
_entry.id   AF-I3CQM3-F1
#
_cell.length_a   1.000
_cell.length_b   1.000
_cell.length_c   1.000
_cell.angle_alpha   90.00
_cell.angle_beta   90.00
_cell.angle_gamma   90.00
#
_symmetry.space_group_name_H-M   'P 1'
#
loop_
_entity.id
_entity.type
_entity.pdbx_description
1 polymer ?
#
loop_
_entity_poly.entity_id
_entity_poly.type
_entity_poly.pdbx_seq_one_letter_code
_entity_poly.pdbx_strand_id
1 'polypeptide(L)'
;MFDDYDRKRTDKRVFVRFVQKKDEPMYPWEIAGFLNKLNTVYYKFELLNSISSALAEGISPTDIFVFDKSLPLYQRYAEMNVLAGRDAARKFYSIGLPYPLVPTKESYELHLLYRSFSNVNSFLKSRKVRPLTTESVSLVYEKLKESNLEEAELLLIDQALERADKSYRNNSGETLKTPVTEQEIVDVLEKYQRRKEKLFSDIGLIQELNDEERFALLISKKSDSKRLARLLTEFFHYFDHTIRPLVFVRIADDEYRVLGRALVNKKEKTGLEVKEVVRNSPLGTLIESGIAIYQAVQGALLSDAKEKRAGELHQLEVKSKALEVQSKALDVEIKKEQLAAEKLKNAQLQAEVTRNLVQIAQSSDISAIGELPPSFIKNRLLEAYTTEQRGAGDLLHRRGLELDQSSIRVIDTTA
;
A
#
# COMPACT_ATOMS: atom_id res chain seq x y z
N MET A 1 -5.15 -21.86 -6.07
CA MET A 1 -4.45 -20.65 -6.56
C MET A 1 -4.88 -19.49 -5.65
N PHE A 2 -3.94 -18.73 -5.11
CA PHE A 2 -4.23 -17.70 -4.10
C PHE A 2 -5.05 -16.53 -4.66
N ASP A 3 -6.10 -16.11 -3.98
CA ASP A 3 -6.93 -14.92 -4.26
C ASP A 3 -7.16 -14.16 -2.96
N ASP A 4 -6.72 -12.89 -2.86
CA ASP A 4 -6.95 -12.10 -1.65
C ASP A 4 -8.44 -11.79 -1.46
N TYR A 5 -9.19 -11.67 -2.55
CA TYR A 5 -10.60 -11.31 -2.51
C TYR A 5 -11.47 -12.35 -1.80
N ASP A 6 -11.14 -13.63 -1.95
CA ASP A 6 -11.88 -14.74 -1.32
C ASP A 6 -11.74 -14.73 0.22
N ARG A 7 -10.77 -13.97 0.75
CA ARG A 7 -10.52 -13.78 2.18
C ARG A 7 -11.13 -12.51 2.74
N LYS A 8 -11.68 -11.66 1.86
CA LYS A 8 -12.35 -10.42 2.26
C LYS A 8 -13.80 -10.70 2.60
N ARG A 9 -14.25 -10.14 3.71
CA ARG A 9 -15.65 -10.16 4.12
C ARG A 9 -16.41 -9.08 3.34
N THR A 10 -16.88 -9.47 2.16
CA THR A 10 -17.63 -8.61 1.23
C THR A 10 -19.13 -8.52 1.57
N ASP A 11 -19.61 -9.42 2.41
CA ASP A 11 -20.95 -9.49 2.98
C ASP A 11 -21.22 -8.40 4.03
N LYS A 12 -20.18 -7.74 4.55
CA LYS A 12 -20.31 -6.73 5.61
C LYS A 12 -19.61 -5.43 5.27
N ARG A 13 -20.26 -4.31 5.59
CA ARG A 13 -19.72 -2.95 5.43
C ARG A 13 -19.81 -2.18 6.73
N VAL A 14 -18.86 -1.28 6.96
CA VAL A 14 -18.76 -0.46 8.17
C VAL A 14 -19.06 0.99 7.80
N PHE A 15 -20.04 1.56 8.50
CA PHE A 15 -20.33 2.98 8.48
C PHE A 15 -19.58 3.68 9.60
N VAL A 16 -18.92 4.78 9.27
CA VAL A 16 -18.24 5.65 10.22
C VAL A 16 -18.63 7.10 9.94
N ARG A 17 -18.92 7.88 10.99
CA ARG A 17 -19.10 9.33 10.88
C ARG A 17 -17.92 10.03 11.53
N PHE A 18 -17.33 10.98 10.80
CA PHE A 18 -16.39 11.93 11.36
C PHE A 18 -17.09 13.26 11.61
N VAL A 19 -16.89 13.84 12.79
CA VAL A 19 -17.46 15.12 13.22
C VAL A 19 -16.34 16.09 13.59
N GLN A 20 -16.55 17.38 13.36
CA GLN A 20 -15.57 18.39 13.77
C GLN A 20 -15.61 18.63 15.28
N LYS A 21 -14.42 18.75 15.89
CA LYS A 21 -14.21 19.17 17.28
C LYS A 21 -14.57 20.64 17.51
N LYS A 22 -14.45 21.47 16.47
CA LYS A 22 -14.76 22.90 16.51
C LYS A 22 -15.76 23.22 15.42
N ASP A 23 -16.67 24.13 15.75
CA ASP A 23 -17.66 24.65 14.80
C ASP A 23 -17.02 25.67 13.86
N GLU A 24 -16.22 25.17 12.92
CA GLU A 24 -15.54 25.96 11.91
C GLU A 24 -15.96 25.47 10.51
N PRO A 25 -16.33 26.39 9.60
CA PRO A 25 -16.75 26.00 8.26
C PRO A 25 -15.58 25.35 7.50
N MET A 26 -15.77 24.10 7.08
CA MET A 26 -14.82 23.39 6.22
C MET A 26 -15.09 23.68 4.75
N TYR A 27 -14.06 24.07 4.00
CA TYR A 27 -14.21 24.32 2.58
C TYR A 27 -14.31 23.00 1.78
N PRO A 28 -15.01 22.98 0.62
CA PRO A 28 -15.15 21.77 -0.20
C PRO A 28 -13.81 21.11 -0.59
N TRP A 29 -12.77 21.90 -0.83
CA TRP A 29 -11.43 21.39 -1.16
C TRP A 29 -10.74 20.73 0.04
N GLU A 30 -11.08 21.12 1.27
CA GLU A 30 -10.57 20.49 2.49
C GLU A 30 -11.19 19.12 2.71
N ILE A 31 -12.51 19.02 2.45
CA ILE A 31 -13.27 17.77 2.50
C ILE A 31 -12.72 16.81 1.43
N ALA A 32 -12.57 17.27 0.19
CA ALA A 32 -11.98 16.46 -0.88
C ALA A 32 -10.55 16.01 -0.55
N GLY A 33 -9.74 16.91 0.02
CA GLY A 33 -8.37 16.59 0.47
C GLY A 33 -8.33 15.57 1.62
N PHE A 34 -9.24 15.67 2.58
CA PHE A 34 -9.41 14.69 3.66
C PHE A 34 -9.77 13.31 3.09
N LEU A 35 -10.81 13.25 2.24
CA LEU A 35 -11.28 12.02 1.63
C LEU A 35 -10.20 11.33 0.80
N ASN A 36 -9.42 12.10 0.02
CA ASN A 36 -8.32 11.53 -0.78
C ASN A 36 -7.23 10.90 0.10
N LYS A 37 -6.89 11.54 1.23
CA LYS A 37 -5.90 11.01 2.18
C LYS A 37 -6.44 9.79 2.93
N LEU A 38 -7.68 9.83 3.39
CA LEU A 38 -8.32 8.70 4.06
C LEU A 38 -8.45 7.49 3.13
N ASN A 39 -8.82 7.72 1.86
CA ASN A 39 -8.82 6.69 0.82
C ASN A 39 -7.44 6.05 0.62
N THR A 40 -6.38 6.85 0.67
CA THR A 40 -5.00 6.37 0.52
C THR A 40 -4.61 5.47 1.70
N VAL A 41 -4.90 5.92 2.92
CA VAL A 41 -4.66 5.16 4.15
C VAL A 41 -5.44 3.84 4.14
N TYR A 42 -6.74 3.89 3.85
CA TYR A 42 -7.59 2.70 3.72
C TYR A 42 -7.05 1.71 2.68
N TYR A 43 -6.67 2.22 1.51
CA TYR A 43 -6.10 1.41 0.43
C TYR A 43 -4.83 0.67 0.86
N LYS A 44 -3.95 1.34 1.60
CA LYS A 44 -2.73 0.70 2.10
C LYS A 44 -3.00 -0.34 3.18
N PHE A 45 -3.97 -0.13 4.07
CA PHE A 45 -4.36 -1.18 5.03
C PHE A 45 -4.87 -2.43 4.33
N GLU A 46 -5.74 -2.26 3.34
CA GLU A 46 -6.25 -3.37 2.52
C GLU A 46 -5.12 -4.14 1.84
N LEU A 47 -4.11 -3.44 1.30
CA LEU A 47 -2.94 -4.09 0.72
C LEU A 47 -2.08 -4.81 1.77
N LEU A 48 -1.84 -4.21 2.93
CA LEU A 48 -1.09 -4.86 4.00
C LEU A 48 -1.79 -6.14 4.49
N ASN A 49 -3.13 -6.13 4.58
CA ASN A 49 -3.92 -7.32 4.92
C ASN A 49 -3.80 -8.39 3.83
N SER A 50 -3.84 -7.98 2.57
CA SER A 50 -3.69 -8.87 1.40
C SER A 50 -2.28 -9.50 1.34
N ILE A 51 -1.23 -8.70 1.60
CA ILE A 51 0.16 -9.18 1.68
C ILE A 51 0.30 -10.17 2.83
N SER A 52 -0.24 -9.83 4.01
CA SER A 52 -0.17 -10.71 5.18
C SER A 52 -0.89 -12.03 4.94
N SER A 53 -2.04 -12.01 4.26
CA SER A 53 -2.77 -13.22 3.86
C SER A 53 -2.01 -14.07 2.85
N ALA A 54 -1.36 -13.43 1.87
CA ALA A 54 -0.52 -14.16 0.91
C ALA A 54 0.61 -14.93 1.63
N LEU A 55 1.31 -14.26 2.55
CA LEU A 55 2.38 -14.86 3.34
C LEU A 55 1.87 -15.99 4.25
N ALA A 56 0.70 -15.82 4.88
CA ALA A 56 0.09 -16.84 5.75
C ALA A 56 -0.28 -18.12 4.97
N GLU A 57 -0.63 -17.98 3.69
CA GLU A 57 -0.93 -19.09 2.78
C GLU A 57 0.32 -19.72 2.14
N GLY A 58 1.52 -19.30 2.56
CA GLY A 58 2.78 -19.88 2.11
C GLY A 58 3.32 -19.31 0.80
N ILE A 59 2.77 -18.19 0.30
CA ILE A 59 3.44 -17.46 -0.78
C ILE A 59 4.79 -16.95 -0.27
N SER A 60 5.85 -17.18 -1.05
CA SER A 60 7.18 -16.70 -0.68
C SER A 60 7.22 -15.17 -0.71
N PRO A 61 7.85 -14.50 0.26
CA PRO A 61 8.01 -13.04 0.22
C PRO A 61 8.85 -12.58 -0.99
N THR A 62 9.61 -13.46 -1.63
CA THR A 62 10.35 -13.18 -2.87
C THR A 62 9.43 -13.06 -4.10
N ASP A 63 8.17 -13.52 -3.97
CA ASP A 63 7.14 -13.52 -5.01
C ASP A 63 6.18 -12.34 -4.92
N ILE A 64 6.36 -11.45 -3.95
CA ILE A 64 5.52 -10.28 -3.72
C ILE A 64 6.29 -9.05 -4.15
N PHE A 65 5.74 -8.27 -5.09
CA PHE A 65 6.40 -7.13 -5.71
C PHE A 65 5.56 -5.87 -5.56
N VAL A 66 6.19 -4.75 -5.22
CA VAL A 66 5.61 -3.41 -5.32
C VAL A 66 6.21 -2.68 -6.52
N PHE A 67 5.39 -1.92 -7.23
CA PHE A 67 5.87 -1.06 -8.32
C PHE A 67 6.18 0.35 -7.81
N ASP A 68 7.23 0.98 -8.38
CA ASP A 68 7.63 2.35 -8.03
C ASP A 68 6.69 3.46 -8.53
N LYS A 69 5.63 3.09 -9.25
CA LYS A 69 4.62 4.02 -9.75
C LYS A 69 3.22 3.51 -9.46
N SER A 70 2.29 4.46 -9.37
CA SER A 70 0.86 4.20 -9.23
C SER A 70 0.16 4.17 -10.59
N LEU A 71 -1.03 3.58 -10.62
CA LEU A 71 -1.89 3.64 -11.80
C LEU A 71 -2.57 5.01 -11.94
N PRO A 72 -2.69 5.53 -13.17
CA PRO A 72 -3.61 6.61 -13.49
C PRO A 72 -5.06 6.34 -13.02
N LEU A 73 -5.64 7.28 -12.26
CA LEU A 73 -6.97 7.17 -11.60
C LEU A 73 -8.17 6.94 -12.55
N TYR A 74 -8.02 7.28 -13.83
CA TYR A 74 -9.11 7.34 -14.81
C TYR A 74 -9.25 6.08 -15.67
N GLN A 75 -8.26 5.20 -15.64
CA GLN A 75 -8.29 3.97 -16.42
C GLN A 75 -8.97 2.86 -15.62
N ARG A 76 -9.69 1.98 -16.33
CA ARG A 76 -10.28 0.77 -15.77
C ARG A 76 -9.26 -0.35 -15.98
N TYR A 77 -8.96 -1.10 -14.93
CA TYR A 77 -7.94 -2.15 -14.93
C TYR A 77 -8.57 -3.52 -14.63
N ALA A 78 -9.76 -3.77 -15.16
CA ALA A 78 -10.49 -5.02 -14.91
C ALA A 78 -9.70 -6.25 -15.43
N GLU A 79 -8.89 -6.02 -16.46
CA GLU A 79 -7.97 -6.97 -17.06
C GLU A 79 -6.66 -7.17 -16.27
N MET A 80 -6.48 -6.53 -15.11
CA MET A 80 -5.26 -6.69 -14.29
C MET A 80 -5.43 -7.68 -13.12
N ASN A 81 -6.52 -8.45 -13.08
CA ASN A 81 -6.72 -9.44 -12.02
C ASN A 81 -5.62 -10.52 -12.04
N VAL A 82 -5.44 -11.17 -13.18
CA VAL A 82 -4.34 -12.11 -13.43
C VAL A 82 -3.68 -11.72 -14.74
N LEU A 83 -2.36 -11.57 -14.71
CA LEU A 83 -1.52 -11.29 -15.86
C LEU A 83 -0.55 -12.44 -16.03
N ALA A 84 -0.36 -12.88 -17.28
CA ALA A 84 0.55 -13.97 -17.59
C ALA A 84 1.48 -13.63 -18.76
N GLY A 85 2.69 -14.16 -18.69
CA GLY A 85 3.70 -14.10 -19.75
C GLY A 85 3.87 -12.76 -20.44
N ARG A 86 3.81 -12.76 -21.77
CA ARG A 86 4.03 -11.56 -22.60
C ARG A 86 3.15 -10.39 -22.18
N ASP A 87 1.90 -10.63 -21.80
CA ASP A 87 0.99 -9.55 -21.43
C ASP A 87 1.35 -8.95 -20.06
N ALA A 88 1.76 -9.79 -19.09
CA ALA A 88 2.32 -9.32 -17.83
C ALA A 88 3.56 -8.45 -18.06
N ALA A 89 4.50 -8.94 -18.88
CA ALA A 89 5.75 -8.25 -19.16
C ALA A 89 5.53 -6.84 -19.73
N ARG A 90 4.61 -6.72 -20.69
CA ARG A 90 4.23 -5.44 -21.30
C ARG A 90 3.58 -4.49 -20.32
N LYS A 91 2.61 -4.96 -19.55
CA LYS A 91 1.85 -4.13 -18.61
C LYS A 91 2.75 -3.64 -17.50
N PHE A 92 3.57 -4.52 -16.92
CA PHE A 92 4.51 -4.17 -15.86
C PHE A 92 5.51 -3.10 -16.31
N TYR A 93 6.10 -3.23 -17.51
CA TYR A 93 6.98 -2.20 -18.04
C TYR A 93 6.29 -0.83 -18.17
N SER A 94 5.00 -0.81 -18.53
CA SER A 94 4.22 0.44 -18.62
C SER A 94 3.90 1.05 -17.26
N ILE A 95 3.78 0.22 -16.22
CA ILE A 95 3.54 0.63 -14.85
C ILE A 95 4.83 1.21 -14.27
N GLY A 96 5.91 0.44 -14.19
CA GLY A 96 7.13 0.86 -13.50
C GLY A 96 8.11 -0.27 -13.24
N LEU A 97 9.07 -0.02 -12.37
CA LEU A 97 10.03 -1.04 -11.92
C LEU A 97 9.43 -1.82 -10.73
N PRO A 98 9.44 -3.16 -10.77
CA PRO A 98 9.07 -3.98 -9.63
C PRO A 98 10.20 -4.03 -8.59
N TYR A 99 9.82 -4.07 -7.31
CA TYR A 99 10.71 -4.26 -6.16
C TYR A 99 10.12 -5.38 -5.29
N PRO A 100 10.86 -6.47 -5.06
CA PRO A 100 10.34 -7.58 -4.26
C PRO A 100 10.35 -7.25 -2.76
N LEU A 101 9.44 -7.87 -2.01
CA LEU A 101 9.36 -7.74 -0.56
C LEU A 101 10.59 -8.30 0.13
N VAL A 102 11.16 -9.40 -0.38
CA VAL A 102 12.49 -9.90 -0.01
C VAL A 102 13.36 -10.00 -1.27
N PRO A 103 14.55 -9.37 -1.29
CA PRO A 103 15.43 -9.40 -2.45
C PRO A 103 16.09 -10.77 -2.64
N THR A 104 15.99 -11.30 -3.86
CA THR A 104 16.83 -12.40 -4.38
C THR A 104 17.32 -12.04 -5.78
N LYS A 105 18.27 -12.79 -6.33
CA LYS A 105 18.75 -12.53 -7.70
C LYS A 105 17.59 -12.66 -8.68
N GLU A 106 16.86 -13.76 -8.60
CA GLU A 106 15.73 -14.13 -9.46
C GLU A 106 14.59 -13.11 -9.36
N SER A 107 14.26 -12.64 -8.15
CA SER A 107 13.20 -11.64 -7.97
C SER A 107 13.60 -10.24 -8.46
N TYR A 108 14.89 -9.95 -8.59
CA TYR A 108 15.39 -8.71 -9.21
C TYR A 108 15.64 -8.79 -10.71
N GLU A 109 15.67 -9.97 -11.33
CA GLU A 109 15.92 -10.10 -12.78
C GLU A 109 14.92 -9.29 -13.60
N LEU A 110 13.64 -9.31 -13.23
CA LEU A 110 12.61 -8.53 -13.92
C LEU A 110 12.82 -7.02 -13.79
N HIS A 111 13.26 -6.56 -12.61
CA HIS A 111 13.66 -5.17 -12.39
C HIS A 111 14.81 -4.78 -13.33
N LEU A 112 15.86 -5.61 -13.37
CA LEU A 112 17.05 -5.37 -14.18
C LEU A 112 16.71 -5.35 -15.67
N LEU A 113 15.87 -6.28 -16.12
CA LEU A 113 15.38 -6.34 -17.51
C LEU A 113 14.74 -5.03 -17.94
N TYR A 114 13.77 -4.52 -17.17
CA TYR A 114 13.11 -3.26 -17.49
C TYR A 114 14.04 -2.06 -17.40
N ARG A 115 15.04 -2.11 -16.50
CA ARG A 115 16.05 -1.08 -16.42
C ARG A 115 16.93 -1.06 -17.67
N SER A 116 17.42 -2.23 -18.11
CA SER A 116 18.22 -2.39 -19.32
C SER A 116 17.41 -1.92 -20.55
N PHE A 117 16.16 -2.33 -20.67
CA PHE A 117 15.26 -1.90 -21.74
C PHE A 117 15.04 -0.37 -21.76
N SER A 118 14.83 0.24 -20.59
CA SER A 118 14.67 1.70 -20.46
C SER A 118 15.95 2.46 -20.81
N ASN A 119 17.12 1.95 -20.43
CA ASN A 119 18.41 2.55 -20.75
C ASN A 119 18.67 2.54 -22.26
N VAL A 120 18.45 1.39 -22.91
CA VAL A 120 18.59 1.23 -24.36
C VAL A 120 17.62 2.16 -25.10
N ASN A 121 16.35 2.22 -24.69
CA ASN A 121 15.40 3.14 -25.31
C ASN A 121 15.76 4.62 -25.14
N SER A 122 16.32 4.99 -23.99
CA SER A 122 16.79 6.35 -23.74
C SER A 122 17.98 6.70 -24.66
N PHE A 123 18.88 5.73 -24.87
CA PHE A 123 20.00 5.86 -25.80
C PHE A 123 19.52 5.96 -27.26
N LEU A 124 18.62 5.08 -27.71
CA LEU A 124 18.06 5.16 -29.07
C LEU A 124 17.40 6.53 -29.32
N LYS A 125 16.62 7.01 -28.34
CA LYS A 125 15.99 8.33 -28.43
C LYS A 125 17.01 9.46 -28.52
N SER A 126 18.10 9.42 -27.76
CA SER A 126 19.17 10.44 -27.82
C SER A 126 19.89 10.44 -29.18
N ARG A 127 19.97 9.27 -29.84
CA ARG A 127 20.48 9.10 -31.21
C ARG A 127 19.44 9.37 -32.30
N LYS A 128 18.27 9.91 -31.94
CA LYS A 128 17.14 10.17 -32.87
C LYS A 128 16.69 8.92 -33.62
N VAL A 129 16.84 7.75 -33.01
CA VAL A 129 16.30 6.46 -33.47
C VAL A 129 14.95 6.25 -32.78
N ARG A 130 13.98 5.68 -33.50
CA ARG A 130 12.68 5.34 -32.89
C ARG A 130 12.89 4.28 -31.80
N PRO A 131 12.31 4.44 -30.60
CA PRO A 131 12.43 3.44 -29.53
C PRO A 131 11.94 2.05 -29.95
N LEU A 132 12.39 1.04 -29.20
CA LEU A 132 11.84 -0.30 -29.20
C LEU A 132 10.38 -0.28 -28.75
N THR A 133 9.63 -1.26 -29.22
CA THR A 133 8.19 -1.36 -28.93
C THR A 133 7.94 -2.15 -27.65
N THR A 134 6.73 -2.08 -27.10
CA THR A 134 6.34 -2.95 -25.98
C THR A 134 6.33 -4.43 -26.36
N GLU A 135 6.15 -4.77 -27.64
CA GLU A 135 6.28 -6.16 -28.10
C GLU A 135 7.71 -6.69 -27.93
N SER A 136 8.71 -5.83 -28.18
CA SER A 136 10.13 -6.12 -27.94
C SER A 136 10.39 -6.49 -26.47
N VAL A 137 9.73 -5.82 -25.51
CA VAL A 137 9.82 -6.17 -24.08
C VAL A 137 9.37 -7.62 -23.85
N SER A 138 8.28 -8.03 -24.51
CA SER A 138 7.73 -9.38 -24.34
C SER A 138 8.71 -10.45 -24.80
N LEU A 139 9.35 -10.23 -25.96
CA LEU A 139 10.33 -11.17 -26.51
C LEU A 139 11.58 -11.28 -25.64
N VAL A 140 12.06 -10.14 -25.15
CA VAL A 140 13.21 -10.08 -24.24
C VAL A 140 12.87 -10.73 -22.89
N TYR A 141 11.63 -10.59 -22.42
CA TYR A 141 11.15 -11.27 -21.21
C TYR A 141 11.05 -12.79 -21.38
N GLU A 142 10.57 -13.29 -22.52
CA GLU A 142 10.56 -14.73 -22.78
C GLU A 142 11.96 -15.31 -22.79
N LYS A 143 12.91 -14.60 -23.43
CA LYS A 143 14.31 -15.02 -23.43
C LYS A 143 14.92 -15.07 -22.01
N LEU A 144 14.52 -14.14 -21.13
CA LEU A 144 14.89 -14.20 -19.71
C LEU A 144 14.35 -15.48 -19.04
N LYS A 145 13.11 -15.88 -19.34
CA LYS A 145 12.48 -17.09 -18.77
C LYS A 145 13.05 -18.39 -19.32
N GLU A 146 13.42 -18.41 -20.59
CA GLU A 146 14.04 -19.58 -21.26
C GLU A 146 15.51 -19.77 -20.88
N SER A 147 16.20 -18.71 -20.47
CA SER A 147 17.65 -18.73 -20.25
C SER A 147 18.03 -17.94 -19.00
N ASN A 148 18.53 -16.72 -19.15
CA ASN A 148 18.98 -15.86 -18.06
C ASN A 148 19.00 -14.39 -18.52
N LEU A 149 19.35 -13.50 -17.60
CA LEU A 149 19.38 -12.06 -17.86
C LEU A 149 20.43 -11.67 -18.89
N GLU A 150 21.61 -12.28 -18.88
CA GLU A 150 22.68 -11.99 -19.85
C GLU A 150 22.24 -12.28 -21.29
N GLU A 151 21.62 -13.43 -21.51
CA GLU A 151 21.08 -13.85 -22.79
C GLU A 151 19.91 -12.95 -23.25
N ALA A 152 19.08 -12.49 -22.30
CA ALA A 152 18.02 -11.52 -22.59
C ALA A 152 18.59 -10.14 -22.98
N GLU A 153 19.69 -9.71 -22.35
CA GLU A 153 20.41 -8.48 -22.68
C GLU A 153 21.05 -8.55 -24.08
N LEU A 154 21.58 -9.70 -24.49
CA LEU A 154 22.06 -9.91 -25.87
C LEU A 154 20.94 -9.76 -26.89
N LEU A 155 19.77 -10.40 -26.65
CA LEU A 155 18.62 -10.24 -27.54
C LEU A 155 18.13 -8.78 -27.61
N LEU A 156 18.21 -8.04 -26.50
CA LEU A 156 17.88 -6.62 -26.46
C LEU A 156 18.82 -5.79 -27.34
N ILE A 157 20.12 -6.10 -27.35
CA ILE A 157 21.11 -5.45 -28.22
C ILE A 157 20.75 -5.69 -29.69
N ASP A 158 20.49 -6.94 -30.07
CA ASP A 158 20.12 -7.31 -31.44
C ASP A 158 18.88 -6.56 -31.93
N GLN A 159 17.82 -6.52 -31.10
CA GLN A 159 16.60 -5.79 -31.42
C GLN A 159 16.84 -4.28 -31.58
N ALA A 160 17.73 -3.70 -30.77
CA ALA A 160 18.08 -2.29 -30.84
C ALA A 160 18.86 -1.94 -32.12
N LEU A 161 19.78 -2.81 -32.54
CA LEU A 161 20.52 -2.67 -33.80
C LEU A 161 19.59 -2.78 -35.02
N GLU A 162 18.71 -3.79 -35.03
CA GLU A 162 17.72 -3.97 -36.10
C GLU A 162 16.79 -2.74 -36.19
N ARG A 163 16.39 -2.20 -35.04
CA ARG A 163 15.56 -0.99 -34.97
C ARG A 163 16.29 0.24 -35.50
N ALA A 164 17.57 0.39 -35.18
CA ALA A 164 18.41 1.48 -35.68
C ALA A 164 18.54 1.41 -37.20
N ASP A 165 18.90 0.25 -37.76
CA ASP A 165 19.02 0.03 -39.21
C ASP A 165 17.70 0.36 -39.95
N LYS A 166 16.58 -0.17 -39.47
CA LYS A 166 15.24 0.16 -40.01
C LYS A 166 14.95 1.67 -39.95
N SER A 167 15.37 2.34 -38.88
CA SER A 167 15.18 3.78 -38.73
C SER A 167 16.05 4.60 -39.68
N TYR A 168 17.25 4.14 -40.01
CA TYR A 168 18.13 4.82 -40.98
C TYR A 168 17.65 4.65 -42.41
N ARG A 169 17.26 3.44 -42.81
CA ARG A 169 16.72 3.16 -44.15
C ARG A 169 15.50 4.02 -44.48
N ASN A 170 14.62 4.20 -43.50
CA ASN A 170 13.39 4.97 -43.64
C ASN A 170 13.57 6.51 -43.60
N ASN A 171 14.73 7.03 -43.17
CA ASN A 171 15.02 8.47 -43.04
C ASN A 171 16.11 8.94 -44.02
N SER A 172 16.27 8.26 -45.15
CA SER A 172 17.34 8.42 -46.15
C SER A 172 17.46 9.81 -46.81
N GLY A 173 16.68 10.82 -46.37
CA GLY A 173 16.73 12.21 -46.85
C GLY A 173 17.25 13.26 -45.86
N GLU A 174 17.40 12.96 -44.56
CA GLU A 174 17.92 13.92 -43.57
C GLU A 174 19.30 13.51 -43.06
N THR A 175 20.25 14.46 -43.09
CA THR A 175 21.61 14.45 -42.49
C THR A 175 22.04 13.13 -41.86
N LEU A 176 23.03 12.46 -42.47
CA LEU A 176 23.74 11.26 -42.01
C LEU A 176 23.82 11.21 -40.47
N LYS A 177 22.84 10.55 -39.85
CA LYS A 177 22.91 10.22 -38.43
C LYS A 177 24.06 9.22 -38.30
N THR A 178 24.98 9.46 -37.37
CA THR A 178 26.01 8.46 -37.06
C THR A 178 25.33 7.14 -36.74
N PRO A 179 25.73 6.03 -37.41
CA PRO A 179 25.11 4.74 -37.18
C PRO A 179 25.38 4.31 -35.74
N VAL A 180 24.33 3.87 -35.05
CA VAL A 180 24.46 3.22 -33.74
C VAL A 180 25.28 1.93 -33.94
N THR A 181 26.31 1.76 -33.14
CA THR A 181 27.12 0.53 -33.13
C THR A 181 26.72 -0.38 -31.98
N GLU A 182 27.01 -1.67 -32.11
CA GLU A 182 26.83 -2.64 -31.04
C GLU A 182 27.56 -2.22 -29.77
N GLN A 183 28.83 -1.81 -29.91
CA GLN A 183 29.65 -1.36 -28.79
C GLN A 183 29.02 -0.18 -28.04
N GLU A 184 28.39 0.78 -28.72
CA GLU A 184 27.73 1.90 -28.04
C GLU A 184 26.54 1.44 -27.18
N ILE A 185 25.82 0.39 -27.60
CA ILE A 185 24.71 -0.18 -26.83
C ILE A 185 25.27 -1.01 -25.67
N VAL A 186 26.32 -1.80 -25.92
CA VAL A 186 27.06 -2.54 -24.89
C VAL A 186 27.56 -1.58 -23.82
N ASP A 187 28.18 -0.45 -24.18
CA ASP A 187 28.65 0.57 -23.23
C ASP A 187 27.52 1.15 -22.36
N VAL A 188 26.30 1.27 -22.91
CA VAL A 188 25.11 1.74 -22.16
C VAL A 188 24.70 0.70 -21.12
N LEU A 189 24.75 -0.59 -21.46
CA LEU A 189 24.47 -1.69 -20.54
C LEU A 189 25.62 -1.93 -19.56
N GLU A 190 26.87 -1.80 -19.97
CA GLU A 190 28.07 -1.92 -19.12
C GLU A 190 28.15 -0.87 -18.02
N LYS A 191 27.74 0.38 -18.32
CA LYS A 191 27.59 1.42 -17.29
C LYS A 191 26.64 1.00 -16.17
N TYR A 192 25.71 0.08 -16.47
CA TYR A 192 24.81 -0.53 -15.50
C TYR A 192 25.34 -1.85 -14.93
N GLN A 193 26.18 -2.58 -15.66
CA GLN A 193 26.79 -3.85 -15.25
C GLN A 193 27.48 -3.78 -13.88
N ARG A 194 28.32 -2.77 -13.63
CA ARG A 194 28.96 -2.59 -12.31
C ARG A 194 27.95 -2.41 -11.17
N ARG A 195 26.79 -1.80 -11.45
CA ARG A 195 25.70 -1.65 -10.48
C ARG A 195 24.95 -2.97 -10.31
N LYS A 196 24.73 -3.72 -11.39
CA LYS A 196 24.14 -5.07 -11.37
C LYS A 196 24.98 -6.03 -10.53
N GLU A 197 26.29 -6.10 -10.79
CA GLU A 197 27.22 -6.96 -10.03
C GLU A 197 27.23 -6.61 -8.54
N LYS A 198 27.31 -5.31 -8.23
CA LYS A 198 27.24 -4.84 -6.84
C LYS A 198 25.90 -5.20 -6.19
N LEU A 199 24.78 -4.99 -6.90
CA LEU A 199 23.45 -5.37 -6.41
C LEU A 199 23.39 -6.88 -6.11
N PHE A 200 23.84 -7.73 -7.03
CA PHE A 200 23.84 -9.18 -6.81
C PHE A 200 24.78 -9.64 -5.70
N SER A 201 25.93 -8.98 -5.53
CA SER A 201 26.80 -9.20 -4.37
C SER A 201 26.10 -8.82 -3.06
N ASP A 202 25.40 -7.68 -3.05
CA ASP A 202 24.66 -7.19 -1.89
C ASP A 202 23.50 -8.10 -1.52
N ILE A 203 22.79 -8.62 -2.52
CA ILE A 203 21.73 -9.62 -2.36
C ILE A 203 22.31 -10.90 -1.75
N GLY A 204 23.45 -11.39 -2.26
CA GLY A 204 24.12 -12.57 -1.71
C GLY A 204 24.44 -12.39 -0.22
N LEU A 205 24.99 -11.23 0.16
CA LEU A 205 25.24 -10.90 1.57
C LEU A 205 23.96 -10.91 2.40
N ILE A 206 22.87 -10.33 1.90
CA ILE A 206 21.57 -10.25 2.61
C ILE A 206 20.94 -11.64 2.81
N GLN A 207 21.08 -12.54 1.83
CA GLN A 207 20.53 -13.89 1.89
C GLN A 207 21.21 -14.76 2.96
N GLU A 208 22.48 -14.48 3.26
CA GLU A 208 23.23 -15.17 4.32
C GLU A 208 22.86 -14.69 5.74
N LEU A 209 22.23 -13.52 5.87
CA LEU A 209 21.87 -12.96 7.17
C LEU A 209 20.62 -13.60 7.76
N ASN A 210 20.67 -13.86 9.06
CA ASN A 210 19.48 -14.16 9.85
C ASN A 210 18.68 -12.89 10.19
N ASP A 211 17.53 -13.05 10.81
CA ASP A 211 16.63 -11.92 11.09
C ASP A 211 17.21 -10.90 12.10
N GLU A 212 17.94 -11.35 13.13
CA GLU A 212 18.59 -10.44 14.09
C GLU A 212 19.66 -9.57 13.41
N GLU A 213 20.44 -10.16 12.52
CA GLU A 213 21.46 -9.47 11.74
C GLU A 213 20.82 -8.46 10.76
N ARG A 214 19.70 -8.82 10.13
CA ARG A 214 18.92 -7.91 9.28
C ARG A 214 18.40 -6.70 10.07
N PHE A 215 17.94 -6.90 11.31
CA PHE A 215 17.59 -5.77 12.18
C PHE A 215 18.78 -4.90 12.54
N ALA A 216 19.93 -5.52 12.83
CA ALA A 216 21.16 -4.78 13.15
C ALA A 216 21.60 -3.86 12.00
N LEU A 217 21.36 -4.25 10.74
CA LEU A 217 21.62 -3.39 9.58
C LEU A 217 20.82 -2.09 9.60
N LEU A 218 19.55 -2.13 10.04
CA LEU A 218 18.67 -0.95 10.07
C LEU A 218 19.15 0.13 11.05
N ILE A 219 19.80 -0.27 12.14
CA ILE A 219 20.25 0.62 13.21
C ILE A 219 21.71 1.04 13.01
N SER A 220 22.48 0.27 12.24
CA SER A 220 23.90 0.50 12.01
C SER A 220 24.17 1.85 11.33
N LYS A 221 25.20 2.55 11.83
CA LYS A 221 25.67 3.80 11.23
C LYS A 221 26.69 3.58 10.11
N LYS A 222 27.20 2.35 9.93
CA LYS A 222 28.22 2.01 8.92
C LYS A 222 27.64 2.17 7.51
N SER A 223 28.46 2.68 6.58
CA SER A 223 28.03 2.97 5.20
C SER A 223 27.51 1.72 4.48
N ASP A 224 28.24 0.60 4.57
CA ASP A 224 27.82 -0.65 3.93
C ASP A 224 26.54 -1.21 4.54
N SER A 225 26.40 -1.15 5.88
CA SER A 225 25.16 -1.58 6.52
C SER A 225 23.95 -0.75 6.08
N LYS A 226 24.11 0.58 5.96
CA LYS A 226 23.05 1.46 5.44
C LYS A 226 22.65 1.12 4.02
N ARG A 227 23.63 0.76 3.19
CA ARG A 227 23.39 0.35 1.80
C ARG A 227 22.59 -0.96 1.73
N LEU A 228 22.98 -1.97 2.51
CA LEU A 228 22.24 -3.24 2.59
C LEU A 228 20.84 -3.04 3.20
N ALA A 229 20.73 -2.21 4.24
CA ALA A 229 19.47 -1.83 4.86
C ALA A 229 18.53 -1.15 3.87
N ARG A 230 19.05 -0.28 3.00
CA ARG A 230 18.26 0.34 1.93
C ARG A 230 17.69 -0.71 0.99
N LEU A 231 18.51 -1.65 0.53
CA LEU A 231 18.07 -2.74 -0.35
C LEU A 231 16.99 -3.61 0.31
N LEU A 232 17.17 -3.97 1.59
CA LEU A 232 16.20 -4.70 2.40
C LEU A 232 14.86 -3.95 2.61
N THR A 233 14.84 -2.63 2.43
CA THR A 233 13.66 -1.79 2.71
C THR A 233 13.08 -1.11 1.48
N GLU A 234 13.57 -1.41 0.27
CA GLU A 234 13.09 -0.76 -0.96
C GLU A 234 11.59 -1.00 -1.17
N PHE A 235 11.09 -2.22 -0.93
CA PHE A 235 9.66 -2.50 -1.01
C PHE A 235 8.85 -1.52 -0.14
N PHE A 236 9.19 -1.41 1.14
CA PHE A 236 8.47 -0.54 2.07
C PHE A 236 8.65 0.94 1.72
N HIS A 237 9.82 1.34 1.22
CA HIS A 237 10.04 2.68 0.72
C HIS A 237 9.04 3.04 -0.39
N TYR A 238 8.91 2.21 -1.42
CA TYR A 238 7.98 2.47 -2.53
C TYR A 238 6.52 2.31 -2.11
N PHE A 239 6.21 1.37 -1.22
CA PHE A 239 4.88 1.23 -0.62
C PHE A 239 4.44 2.50 0.11
N ASP A 240 5.33 3.08 0.91
CA ASP A 240 5.03 4.25 1.73
C ASP A 240 4.92 5.54 0.90
N HIS A 241 5.82 5.74 -0.06
CA HIS A 241 5.92 6.98 -0.83
C HIS A 241 4.96 7.04 -2.02
N THR A 242 4.34 5.92 -2.39
CA THR A 242 3.35 5.88 -3.46
C THR A 242 1.96 6.09 -2.88
N ILE A 243 1.16 6.99 -3.45
CA ILE A 243 -0.21 7.28 -2.98
C ILE A 243 -1.12 6.05 -3.14
N ARG A 244 -0.95 5.30 -4.23
CA ARG A 244 -1.65 4.04 -4.49
C ARG A 244 -0.64 3.02 -5.01
N PRO A 245 0.14 2.38 -4.11
CA PRO A 245 1.11 1.39 -4.53
C PRO A 245 0.39 0.23 -5.23
N LEU A 246 0.99 -0.30 -6.28
CA LEU A 246 0.52 -1.55 -6.88
C LEU A 246 1.38 -2.69 -6.37
N VAL A 247 0.71 -3.70 -5.85
CA VAL A 247 1.37 -4.90 -5.35
C VAL A 247 0.87 -6.09 -6.15
N PHE A 248 1.81 -6.89 -6.64
CA PHE A 248 1.53 -8.13 -7.36
C PHE A 248 2.15 -9.30 -6.61
N VAL A 249 1.48 -10.44 -6.69
CA VAL A 249 1.99 -11.73 -6.21
C VAL A 249 2.18 -12.67 -7.40
N ARG A 250 3.32 -13.34 -7.48
CA ARG A 250 3.53 -14.45 -8.41
C ARG A 250 2.87 -15.71 -7.83
N ILE A 251 1.90 -16.28 -8.55
CA ILE A 251 1.09 -17.43 -8.11
C ILE A 251 1.44 -18.73 -8.86
N ALA A 252 2.14 -18.61 -9.98
CA ALA A 252 2.77 -19.67 -10.75
C ALA A 252 3.98 -19.07 -11.51
N ASP A 253 4.79 -19.90 -12.18
CA ASP A 253 6.09 -19.50 -12.79
C ASP A 253 6.06 -18.21 -13.62
N ASP A 254 4.92 -17.95 -14.27
CA ASP A 254 4.71 -16.81 -15.15
C ASP A 254 3.32 -16.18 -15.01
N GLU A 255 2.64 -16.44 -13.88
CA GLU A 255 1.33 -15.86 -13.59
C GLU A 255 1.42 -14.96 -12.36
N TYR A 256 0.90 -13.75 -12.52
CA TYR A 256 0.92 -12.69 -11.52
C TYR A 256 -0.49 -12.21 -11.24
N ARG A 257 -0.81 -12.03 -9.96
CA ARG A 257 -2.10 -11.51 -9.51
C ARG A 257 -1.91 -10.21 -8.78
N VAL A 258 -2.77 -9.23 -9.07
CA VAL A 258 -2.77 -7.97 -8.33
C VAL A 258 -3.41 -8.20 -6.96
N LEU A 259 -2.76 -7.70 -5.90
CA LEU A 259 -3.37 -7.66 -4.57
C LEU A 259 -4.29 -6.45 -4.45
N GLY A 260 -5.36 -6.57 -3.68
CA GLY A 260 -6.33 -5.49 -3.54
C GLY A 260 -7.14 -5.27 -4.81
N ARG A 261 -7.43 -6.32 -5.60
CA ARG A 261 -8.20 -6.22 -6.86
C ARG A 261 -9.52 -5.46 -6.70
N ALA A 262 -10.16 -5.63 -5.55
CA ALA A 262 -11.32 -4.90 -5.01
C ALA A 262 -11.25 -3.37 -5.13
N LEU A 263 -10.04 -2.82 -5.13
CA LEU A 263 -9.76 -1.40 -5.07
C LEU A 263 -9.14 -0.89 -6.38
N VAL A 264 -8.56 -1.80 -7.17
CA VAL A 264 -8.01 -1.54 -8.50
C VAL A 264 -9.12 -1.63 -9.57
N ASN A 265 -10.05 -2.57 -9.41
CA ASN A 265 -11.16 -2.82 -10.32
C ASN A 265 -12.47 -2.19 -9.80
N LYS A 266 -12.89 -1.08 -10.41
CA LYS A 266 -14.12 -0.34 -10.03
C LYS A 266 -15.44 -1.12 -10.23
N LYS A 267 -15.40 -2.35 -10.77
CA LYS A 267 -16.60 -3.23 -10.82
C LYS A 267 -16.92 -3.87 -9.47
N GLU A 268 -15.97 -3.89 -8.54
CA GLU A 268 -16.11 -4.57 -7.24
C GLU A 268 -16.62 -3.60 -6.16
N LYS A 269 -17.63 -4.03 -5.37
CA LYS A 269 -18.36 -3.20 -4.40
C LYS A 269 -17.67 -3.12 -3.03
N THR A 270 -16.36 -2.88 -3.00
CA THR A 270 -15.51 -3.02 -1.80
C THR A 270 -14.68 -1.77 -1.48
N GLY A 271 -14.86 -0.70 -2.26
CA GLY A 271 -14.23 0.60 -2.02
C GLY A 271 -14.88 1.41 -0.89
N LEU A 272 -14.13 2.41 -0.43
CA LEU A 272 -14.63 3.46 0.47
C LEU A 272 -15.55 4.41 -0.33
N GLU A 273 -16.77 4.58 0.16
CA GLU A 273 -17.80 5.42 -0.44
C GLU A 273 -18.25 6.49 0.56
N VAL A 274 -18.28 7.75 0.11
CA VAL A 274 -18.87 8.84 0.89
C VAL A 274 -20.37 8.81 0.66
N LYS A 275 -21.14 8.68 1.74
CA LYS A 275 -22.59 8.64 1.65
C LYS A 275 -23.22 10.00 1.88
N GLU A 276 -22.68 10.76 2.82
CA GLU A 276 -23.27 12.03 3.19
C GLU A 276 -22.21 13.00 3.72
N VAL A 277 -22.37 14.27 3.38
CA VAL A 277 -21.67 15.39 4.00
C VAL A 277 -22.74 16.31 4.58
N VAL A 278 -22.97 16.20 5.88
CA VAL A 278 -23.92 17.03 6.62
C VAL A 278 -23.25 18.36 6.91
N ARG A 279 -23.72 19.43 6.25
CA ARG A 279 -23.19 20.79 6.40
C ARG A 279 -23.74 21.55 7.61
N ASN A 280 -24.65 20.96 8.37
CA ASN A 280 -25.17 21.57 9.59
C ASN A 280 -24.15 21.40 10.70
N SER A 281 -23.80 22.50 11.38
CA SER A 281 -22.85 22.51 12.49
C SER A 281 -23.21 21.47 13.58
N PRO A 282 -22.24 20.67 14.06
CA PRO A 282 -20.89 20.49 13.53
C PRO A 282 -20.88 19.66 12.22
N LEU A 283 -20.03 20.04 11.25
CA LEU A 283 -19.97 19.37 9.95
C LEU A 283 -19.63 17.88 10.15
N GLY A 284 -20.45 17.01 9.58
CA GLY A 284 -20.32 15.56 9.68
C GLY A 284 -20.12 14.91 8.32
N THR A 285 -19.13 14.03 8.18
CA THR A 285 -18.97 13.20 6.97
C THR A 285 -19.26 11.75 7.30
N LEU A 286 -20.25 11.16 6.63
CA LEU A 286 -20.61 9.75 6.74
C LEU A 286 -19.94 8.96 5.61
N ILE A 287 -19.16 7.96 6.00
CA ILE A 287 -18.38 7.11 5.12
C ILE A 287 -18.81 5.66 5.32
N GLU A 288 -19.03 4.96 4.22
CA GLU A 288 -19.25 3.52 4.19
C GLU A 288 -18.03 2.84 3.55
N SER A 289 -17.46 1.85 4.20
CA SER A 289 -16.24 1.18 3.73
C SER A 289 -16.22 -0.31 4.08
N GLY A 290 -15.24 -1.06 3.54
CA GLY A 290 -14.95 -2.42 3.98
C GLY A 290 -14.35 -2.43 5.39
N ILE A 291 -14.15 -3.62 5.95
CA ILE A 291 -13.80 -3.77 7.37
C ILE A 291 -12.40 -3.21 7.69
N ALA A 292 -11.48 -3.11 6.73
CA ALA A 292 -10.15 -2.52 6.98
C ALA A 292 -10.20 -1.06 7.44
N ILE A 293 -11.32 -0.33 7.25
CA ILE A 293 -11.51 1.00 7.84
C ILE A 293 -11.39 0.97 9.36
N TYR A 294 -11.70 -0.17 9.99
CA TYR A 294 -11.52 -0.40 11.42
C TYR A 294 -10.07 -0.12 11.85
N GLN A 295 -9.07 -0.59 11.10
CA GLN A 295 -7.66 -0.39 11.43
C GLN A 295 -7.25 1.09 11.36
N ALA A 296 -7.81 1.86 10.43
CA ALA A 296 -7.57 3.30 10.33
C ALA A 296 -8.19 4.07 11.51
N VAL A 297 -9.36 3.66 12.00
CA VAL A 297 -10.05 4.33 13.11
C VAL A 297 -9.68 3.80 14.49
N GLN A 298 -9.07 2.61 14.58
CA GLN A 298 -8.64 1.99 15.83
C GLN A 298 -7.67 2.88 16.62
N GLY A 299 -6.75 3.56 15.94
CA GLY A 299 -5.84 4.51 16.57
C GLY A 299 -6.57 5.65 17.30
N ALA A 300 -7.61 6.21 16.67
CA ALA A 300 -8.47 7.24 17.26
C ALA A 300 -9.36 6.69 18.38
N LEU A 301 -9.91 5.48 18.21
CA LEU A 301 -10.69 4.80 19.26
C LEU A 301 -9.85 4.57 20.53
N LEU A 302 -8.58 4.18 20.37
CA LEU A 302 -7.67 3.90 21.48
C LEU A 302 -7.12 5.16 22.16
N SER A 303 -6.88 6.25 21.41
CA SER A 303 -6.48 7.54 21.99
C SER A 303 -7.59 8.16 22.81
N ASP A 304 -8.83 8.17 22.29
CA ASP A 304 -9.98 8.72 22.99
C ASP A 304 -10.33 7.89 24.24
N ALA A 305 -10.12 6.57 24.21
CA ALA A 305 -10.30 5.72 25.39
C ALA A 305 -9.29 6.01 26.51
N LYS A 306 -8.04 6.39 26.15
CA LYS A 306 -7.01 6.80 27.12
C LYS A 306 -7.27 8.20 27.65
N GLU A 307 -7.66 9.14 26.79
CA GLU A 307 -8.00 10.52 27.19
C GLU A 307 -9.28 10.58 28.04
N LYS A 308 -10.33 9.81 27.68
CA LYS A 308 -11.55 9.69 28.49
C LYS A 308 -11.27 9.04 29.84
N ARG A 309 -10.46 7.97 29.91
CA ARG A 309 -10.07 7.39 31.21
C ARG A 309 -9.28 8.37 32.08
N ALA A 310 -8.37 9.14 31.50
CA ALA A 310 -7.62 10.16 32.23
C ALA A 310 -8.51 11.33 32.69
N GLY A 311 -9.45 11.76 31.85
CA GLY A 311 -10.43 12.79 32.18
C GLY A 311 -11.48 12.35 33.20
N GLU A 312 -11.92 11.09 33.16
CA GLU A 312 -12.83 10.50 34.14
C GLU A 312 -12.16 10.32 35.50
N LEU A 313 -10.90 9.88 35.55
CA LEU A 313 -10.09 9.84 36.77
C LEU A 313 -9.90 11.24 37.38
N HIS A 314 -9.61 12.24 36.55
CA HIS A 314 -9.44 13.62 37.00
C HIS A 314 -10.77 14.25 37.46
N GLN A 315 -11.89 13.97 36.77
CA GLN A 315 -13.22 14.44 37.20
C GLN A 315 -13.73 13.70 38.44
N LEU A 316 -13.33 12.44 38.67
CA LEU A 316 -13.61 11.70 39.90
C LEU A 316 -12.77 12.23 41.08
N GLU A 317 -11.50 12.60 40.88
CA GLU A 317 -10.67 13.29 41.89
C GLU A 317 -11.18 14.69 42.22
N VAL A 318 -11.61 15.46 41.21
CA VAL A 318 -12.17 16.81 41.40
C VAL A 318 -13.55 16.74 42.07
N LYS A 319 -14.38 15.73 41.74
CA LYS A 319 -15.66 15.48 42.44
C LYS A 319 -15.47 14.95 43.86
N SER A 320 -14.41 14.20 44.14
CA SER A 320 -14.06 13.77 45.51
C SER A 320 -13.68 14.94 46.42
N LYS A 321 -13.25 16.09 45.86
CA LYS A 321 -12.92 17.31 46.60
C LYS A 321 -14.05 18.35 46.65
N ALA A 322 -15.16 18.15 45.95
CA ALA A 322 -16.25 19.13 45.82
C ALA A 322 -17.58 18.63 46.41
N LEU A 323 -17.54 17.69 47.37
CA LEU A 323 -18.69 17.21 48.13
C LEU A 323 -18.67 17.75 49.56
N GLU A 324 -18.73 19.08 49.67
CA GLU A 324 -19.15 19.73 50.89
C GLU A 324 -19.94 20.98 50.49
N VAL A 325 -21.25 20.92 50.72
CA VAL A 325 -22.26 22.01 50.79
C VAL A 325 -23.54 21.69 49.98
N GLN A 326 -24.63 21.69 50.74
CA GLN A 326 -25.96 21.13 50.49
C GLN A 326 -26.91 21.97 49.60
N SER A 327 -27.88 21.23 49.06
CA SER A 327 -29.28 21.61 48.76
C SER A 327 -29.61 22.18 47.37
N LYS A 328 -30.00 21.23 46.48
CA LYS A 328 -31.11 21.29 45.50
C LYS A 328 -31.28 19.86 44.94
N ALA A 329 -31.79 18.97 45.80
CA ALA A 329 -31.51 17.53 45.78
C ALA A 329 -32.66 16.64 45.27
N LEU A 330 -33.33 16.97 44.15
CA LEU A 330 -34.16 15.96 43.48
C LEU A 330 -34.12 16.07 41.96
N ASP A 331 -34.24 17.28 41.39
CA ASP A 331 -34.14 17.47 39.93
C ASP A 331 -32.71 17.32 39.40
N VAL A 332 -31.71 17.71 40.18
CA VAL A 332 -30.29 17.55 39.83
C VAL A 332 -29.89 16.08 39.94
N GLU A 333 -30.49 15.33 40.86
CA GLU A 333 -30.21 13.91 41.07
C GLU A 333 -30.88 13.06 39.99
N ILE A 334 -32.16 13.30 39.69
CA ILE A 334 -32.85 12.67 38.56
C ILE A 334 -32.17 13.00 37.23
N LYS A 335 -31.77 14.26 36.97
CA LYS A 335 -31.02 14.61 35.74
C LYS A 335 -29.62 14.01 35.73
N LYS A 336 -28.95 13.88 36.87
CA LYS A 336 -27.64 13.20 36.97
C LYS A 336 -27.77 11.70 36.75
N GLU A 337 -28.80 11.07 37.30
CA GLU A 337 -29.11 9.65 37.09
C GLU A 337 -29.54 9.38 35.65
N GLN A 338 -30.37 10.25 35.05
CA GLN A 338 -30.71 10.19 33.62
C GLN A 338 -29.47 10.36 32.75
N LEU A 339 -28.62 11.35 33.03
CA LEU A 339 -27.36 11.55 32.32
C LEU A 339 -26.39 10.38 32.52
N ALA A 340 -26.35 9.80 33.73
CA ALA A 340 -25.52 8.63 34.03
C ALA A 340 -26.06 7.37 33.32
N ALA A 341 -27.37 7.18 33.29
CA ALA A 341 -28.03 6.09 32.57
C ALA A 341 -27.83 6.23 31.05
N GLU A 342 -27.91 7.44 30.51
CA GLU A 342 -27.64 7.72 29.10
C GLU A 342 -26.16 7.50 28.76
N LYS A 343 -25.24 7.95 29.62
CA LYS A 343 -23.81 7.65 29.49
C LYS A 343 -23.52 6.16 29.57
N LEU A 344 -24.16 5.44 30.49
CA LEU A 344 -24.00 3.98 30.64
C LEU A 344 -24.54 3.25 29.41
N LYS A 345 -25.71 3.65 28.91
CA LYS A 345 -26.30 3.10 27.68
C LYS A 345 -25.41 3.35 26.47
N ASN A 346 -24.86 4.56 26.34
CA ASN A 346 -23.92 4.90 25.28
C ASN A 346 -22.61 4.09 25.40
N ALA A 347 -22.09 3.88 26.61
CA ALA A 347 -20.91 3.05 26.85
C ALA A 347 -21.17 1.57 26.53
N GLN A 348 -22.36 1.05 26.85
CA GLN A 348 -22.78 -0.31 26.50
C GLN A 348 -22.88 -0.51 24.99
N LEU A 349 -23.51 0.43 24.27
CA LEU A 349 -23.59 0.43 22.81
C LEU A 349 -22.19 0.49 22.17
N GLN A 350 -21.29 1.31 22.71
CA GLN A 350 -19.89 1.38 22.25
C GLN A 350 -19.15 0.06 22.45
N ALA A 351 -19.32 -0.58 23.62
CA ALA A 351 -18.70 -1.87 23.90
C ALA A 351 -19.22 -2.97 22.97
N GLU A 352 -20.51 -2.95 22.66
CA GLU A 352 -21.15 -3.87 21.71
C GLU A 352 -20.63 -3.68 20.28
N VAL A 353 -20.60 -2.43 19.79
CA VAL A 353 -20.05 -2.11 18.46
C VAL A 353 -18.58 -2.52 18.36
N THR A 354 -17.77 -2.23 19.38
CA THR A 354 -16.36 -2.61 19.42
C THR A 354 -16.21 -4.12 19.38
N ARG A 355 -17.01 -4.86 20.17
CA ARG A 355 -17.00 -6.33 20.18
C ARG A 355 -17.38 -6.89 18.80
N ASN A 356 -18.39 -6.33 18.15
CA ASN A 356 -18.81 -6.73 16.81
C ASN A 356 -17.71 -6.49 15.77
N LEU A 357 -17.06 -5.32 15.80
CA LEU A 357 -15.94 -5.02 14.90
C LEU A 357 -14.75 -5.96 15.12
N VAL A 358 -14.40 -6.24 16.38
CA VAL A 358 -13.33 -7.19 16.72
C VAL A 358 -13.68 -8.59 16.20
N GLN A 359 -14.91 -9.05 16.42
CA GLN A 359 -15.35 -10.37 15.96
C GLN A 359 -15.33 -10.47 14.42
N ILE A 360 -15.75 -9.41 13.72
CA ILE A 360 -15.72 -9.37 12.26
C ILE A 360 -14.28 -9.36 11.75
N ALA A 361 -13.41 -8.54 12.35
CA ALA A 361 -11.99 -8.45 12.01
C ALA A 361 -11.23 -9.77 12.23
N GLN A 362 -11.58 -10.53 13.28
CA GLN A 362 -11.04 -11.88 13.54
C GLN A 362 -11.47 -12.92 12.50
N SER A 363 -12.54 -12.64 11.76
CA SER A 363 -13.08 -13.52 10.71
C SER A 363 -12.74 -13.04 9.29
N SER A 364 -11.80 -12.11 9.16
CA SER A 364 -11.31 -11.59 7.88
C SER A 364 -9.78 -11.60 7.82
N ASP A 365 -9.23 -11.23 6.67
CA ASP A 365 -7.80 -11.02 6.42
C ASP A 365 -7.10 -9.99 7.33
N ILE A 366 -7.84 -9.25 8.16
CA ILE A 366 -7.33 -8.19 9.04
C ILE A 366 -6.45 -8.76 10.17
N SER A 367 -6.69 -10.00 10.60
CA SER A 367 -5.88 -10.68 11.61
C SER A 367 -4.71 -11.48 11.03
N ALA A 368 -4.56 -11.55 9.70
CA ALA A 368 -3.57 -12.42 9.05
C ALA A 368 -2.13 -12.12 9.48
N ILE A 369 -1.79 -10.86 9.79
CA ILE A 369 -0.47 -10.50 10.32
C ILE A 369 -0.15 -11.18 11.67
N GLY A 370 -1.19 -11.46 12.48
CA GLY A 370 -1.05 -12.15 13.75
C GLY A 370 -0.57 -13.60 13.58
N GLU A 371 -1.02 -14.25 12.51
CA GLU A 371 -0.76 -15.65 12.17
C GLU A 371 0.65 -15.88 11.61
N LEU A 372 1.31 -14.82 11.10
CA LEU A 372 2.67 -14.93 10.58
C LEU A 372 3.67 -15.34 11.69
N PRO A 373 4.67 -16.18 11.39
CA PRO A 373 5.73 -16.48 12.35
C PRO A 373 6.58 -15.23 12.65
N PRO A 374 7.18 -15.13 13.85
CA PRO A 374 8.15 -14.07 14.16
C PRO A 374 9.25 -14.06 13.10
N SER A 375 9.40 -12.93 12.42
CA SER A 375 10.38 -12.77 11.36
C SER A 375 10.70 -11.30 11.10
N PHE A 376 11.78 -11.04 10.39
CA PHE A 376 12.11 -9.71 9.89
C PHE A 376 10.93 -9.09 9.15
N ILE A 377 10.32 -9.85 8.23
CA ILE A 377 9.20 -9.39 7.41
C ILE A 377 7.95 -9.10 8.23
N LYS A 378 7.59 -9.95 9.20
CA LYS A 378 6.47 -9.67 10.11
C LYS A 378 6.64 -8.32 10.81
N ASN A 379 7.83 -8.03 11.33
CA ASN A 379 8.09 -6.76 12.00
C ASN A 379 8.04 -5.57 11.04
N ARG A 380 8.58 -5.71 9.81
CA ARG A 380 8.46 -4.65 8.80
C ARG A 380 7.01 -4.36 8.42
N LEU A 381 6.17 -5.39 8.29
CA LEU A 381 4.73 -5.22 8.09
C LEU A 381 4.09 -4.50 9.27
N LEU A 382 4.37 -4.92 10.51
CA LEU A 382 3.87 -4.25 11.72
C LEU A 382 4.26 -2.77 11.77
N GLU A 383 5.49 -2.43 11.38
CA GLU A 383 5.93 -1.04 11.26
C GLU A 383 5.14 -0.26 10.20
N ALA A 384 4.86 -0.88 9.04
CA ALA A 384 4.04 -0.28 8.00
C ALA A 384 2.59 -0.03 8.48
N TYR A 385 1.97 -1.02 9.13
CA TYR A 385 0.66 -0.85 9.79
C TYR A 385 0.69 0.31 10.78
N THR A 386 1.72 0.38 11.64
CA THR A 386 1.85 1.43 12.66
C THR A 386 2.02 2.80 12.02
N THR A 387 2.72 2.88 10.87
CA THR A 387 2.92 4.12 10.11
C THR A 387 1.60 4.61 9.53
N GLU A 388 0.83 3.73 8.90
CA GLU A 388 -0.48 4.08 8.35
C GLU A 388 -1.50 4.42 9.45
N GLN A 389 -1.46 3.74 10.59
CA GLN A 389 -2.29 4.08 11.77
C GLN A 389 -1.98 5.48 12.30
N ARG A 390 -0.69 5.82 12.42
CA ARG A 390 -0.26 7.18 12.80
C ARG A 390 -0.71 8.20 11.75
N GLY A 391 -0.56 7.89 10.46
CA GLY A 391 -1.02 8.75 9.37
C GLY A 391 -2.53 9.02 9.42
N ALA A 392 -3.34 8.00 9.75
CA ALA A 392 -4.78 8.14 9.98
C ALA A 392 -5.09 9.06 11.17
N GLY A 393 -4.43 8.85 12.31
CA GLY A 393 -4.59 9.67 13.50
C GLY A 393 -4.21 11.14 13.26
N ASP A 394 -3.07 11.38 12.62
CA ASP A 394 -2.60 12.71 12.23
C ASP A 394 -3.58 13.42 11.29
N LEU A 395 -4.15 12.68 10.33
CA LEU A 395 -5.14 13.21 9.39
C LEU A 395 -6.37 13.75 10.12
N LEU A 396 -6.89 12.99 11.08
CA LEU A 396 -8.03 13.39 11.90
C LEU A 396 -7.68 14.59 12.77
N HIS A 397 -6.55 14.52 13.49
CA HIS A 397 -6.11 15.58 14.40
C HIS A 397 -5.90 16.92 13.69
N ARG A 398 -5.17 16.94 12.56
CA ARG A 398 -4.90 18.18 11.79
C ARG A 398 -6.15 18.82 11.21
N ARG A 399 -7.20 18.04 10.94
CA ARG A 399 -8.47 18.54 10.44
C ARG A 399 -9.49 18.84 11.54
N GLY A 400 -9.08 18.69 12.81
CA GLY A 400 -9.98 18.84 13.95
C GLY A 400 -11.17 17.90 13.85
N LEU A 401 -10.99 16.71 13.26
CA LEU A 401 -12.03 15.71 13.11
C LEU A 401 -11.87 14.65 14.20
N GLU A 402 -12.99 14.18 14.73
CA GLU A 402 -13.07 13.03 15.61
C GLU A 402 -14.08 12.03 15.07
N LEU A 403 -13.89 10.77 15.46
CA LEU A 403 -14.81 9.71 15.11
C LEU A 403 -16.01 9.77 16.07
N ASP A 404 -17.21 9.96 15.53
CA ASP A 404 -18.43 9.79 16.31
C ASP A 404 -18.67 8.30 16.53
N GLN A 405 -18.19 7.80 17.67
CA GLN A 405 -18.24 6.38 18.02
C GLN A 405 -19.69 5.85 18.10
N SER A 406 -20.67 6.70 18.40
CA SER A 406 -22.08 6.32 18.49
C SER A 406 -22.73 6.08 17.12
N SER A 407 -22.11 6.62 16.06
CA SER A 407 -22.59 6.50 14.69
C SER A 407 -22.09 5.24 13.96
N ILE A 408 -21.15 4.51 14.56
CA ILE A 408 -20.52 3.37 13.91
C ILE A 408 -21.52 2.24 13.78
N ARG A 409 -21.73 1.74 12.57
CA ARG A 409 -22.68 0.65 12.28
C ARG A 409 -22.06 -0.36 11.35
N VAL A 410 -22.40 -1.63 11.54
CA VAL A 410 -22.09 -2.70 10.59
C VAL A 410 -23.37 -3.00 9.81
N ILE A 411 -23.27 -3.04 8.47
CA ILE A 411 -24.38 -3.34 7.57
C ILE A 411 -24.07 -4.65 6.84
N ASP A 412 -25.10 -5.49 6.72
CA ASP A 412 -25.08 -6.68 5.89
C ASP A 412 -25.49 -6.31 4.46
N THR A 413 -24.68 -6.69 3.47
CA THR A 413 -24.92 -6.37 2.05
C THR A 413 -25.68 -7.46 1.31
N THR A 414 -26.04 -8.56 1.97
CA THR A 414 -26.74 -9.70 1.38
C THR A 414 -28.27 -9.64 1.50
N ALA A 415 -28.81 -8.56 2.07
CA ALA A 415 -30.25 -8.34 2.27
C ALA A 415 -30.99 -7.79 1.03
#